data_AF-A0AB35K4T9-F1
#
_entry.id   AF-A0AB35K4T9-F1
#
_cell.length_a   1.000
_cell.length_b   1.000
_cell.length_c   1.000
_cell.angle_alpha   90.00
_cell.angle_beta   90.00
_cell.angle_gamma   90.00
#
_symmetry.space_group_name_H-M   'P 1'
#
loop_
_entity.id
_entity.type
_entity.pdbx_description
1 polymer ?
#
loop_
_entity_poly.entity_id
_entity_poly.type
_entity_poly.pdbx_seq_one_letter_code
_entity_poly.pdbx_strand_id
1 'polypeptide(L)'
;MSKSDFSFHKFISDQSPEELEAYAERAGTTVLYLKRHLIHRTRLPRIEMIETLVNASNGAFTKVQFIAWLYELDASYLCSQKENMIVSGGFKHAVNA
;
A
#
# COMPACT_ATOMS: atom_id res chain seq x y z
N MET A 1 19.87 -4.55 1.04
CA MET A 1 18.56 -5.13 0.67
C MET A 1 17.92 -4.19 -0.34
N SER A 2 17.76 -4.60 -1.61
CA SER A 2 17.02 -3.79 -2.58
C SER A 2 15.58 -3.63 -2.08
N LYS A 3 15.05 -2.41 -2.13
CA LYS A 3 13.63 -2.11 -1.87
C LYS A 3 12.82 -3.07 -2.74
N SER A 4 12.13 -3.99 -2.10
CA SER A 4 11.41 -5.07 -2.75
C SER A 4 10.34 -4.52 -3.70
N ASP A 5 10.34 -5.01 -4.94
CA ASP A 5 9.29 -4.80 -5.94
C ASP A 5 8.00 -5.50 -5.47
N PHE A 6 7.31 -4.87 -4.51
CA PHE A 6 6.03 -5.37 -4.03
C PHE A 6 5.05 -5.48 -5.20
N SER A 7 4.39 -6.64 -5.31
CA SER A 7 3.35 -6.89 -6.30
C SER A 7 2.10 -7.40 -5.60
N PHE A 8 1.04 -6.59 -5.58
CA PHE A 8 -0.25 -7.03 -5.03
C PHE A 8 -0.84 -8.18 -5.84
N HIS A 9 -0.60 -8.21 -7.16
CA HIS A 9 -1.00 -9.35 -7.98
C HIS A 9 -0.38 -10.65 -7.47
N LYS A 10 0.94 -10.65 -7.23
CA LYS A 10 1.63 -11.83 -6.66
C LYS A 10 1.10 -12.20 -5.29
N PHE A 11 0.90 -11.20 -4.41
CA PHE A 11 0.32 -11.42 -3.08
C PHE A 11 -1.03 -12.15 -3.14
N ILE A 12 -1.94 -11.75 -4.05
CA ILE A 12 -3.24 -12.40 -4.22
C ILE A 12 -3.12 -13.79 -4.88
N SER A 13 -2.20 -13.96 -5.82
CA SER A 13 -2.00 -15.23 -6.53
C SER A 13 -1.34 -16.32 -5.69
N ASP A 14 -0.53 -15.94 -4.70
CA ASP A 14 0.17 -16.87 -3.82
C ASP A 14 -0.74 -17.43 -2.69
N GLN A 15 -1.93 -16.86 -2.48
CA GLN A 15 -2.89 -17.32 -1.47
C GLN A 15 -3.71 -18.53 -1.94
N SER A 16 -3.96 -19.46 -1.03
CA SER A 16 -4.96 -20.51 -1.24
C SER A 16 -6.38 -19.92 -1.32
N PRO A 17 -7.37 -20.66 -1.85
CA PRO A 17 -8.75 -20.19 -1.93
C PRO A 17 -9.33 -19.76 -0.57
N GLU A 18 -9.09 -20.54 0.48
CA GLU A 18 -9.58 -20.26 1.84
C GLU A 18 -8.92 -19.02 2.45
N GLU A 19 -7.61 -18.86 2.29
CA GLU A 19 -6.88 -17.68 2.77
C GLU A 19 -7.34 -16.41 2.07
N LEU A 20 -7.63 -16.50 0.76
CA LEU A 20 -8.09 -15.38 -0.03
C LEU A 20 -9.52 -14.96 0.32
N GLU A 21 -10.41 -15.92 0.59
CA GLU A 21 -11.76 -15.64 1.10
C GLU A 21 -11.69 -14.95 2.46
N ALA A 22 -10.91 -15.51 3.40
CA ALA A 22 -10.72 -14.92 4.71
C ALA A 22 -10.07 -13.52 4.62
N TYR A 23 -9.14 -13.30 3.70
CA TYR A 23 -8.55 -11.98 3.45
C TYR A 23 -9.58 -10.98 2.92
N ALA A 24 -10.38 -11.39 1.92
CA ALA A 24 -11.43 -10.55 1.35
C ALA A 24 -12.47 -10.14 2.41
N GLU A 25 -12.87 -11.09 3.26
CA GLU A 25 -13.79 -10.84 4.37
C GLU A 25 -13.22 -9.82 5.36
N ARG A 26 -11.98 -10.05 5.85
CA ARG A 26 -11.31 -9.10 6.76
C ARG A 26 -11.13 -7.71 6.16
N ALA A 27 -10.89 -7.63 4.85
CA ALA A 27 -10.74 -6.36 4.14
C ALA A 27 -12.07 -5.67 3.80
N GLY A 28 -13.22 -6.32 4.06
CA GLY A 28 -14.55 -5.80 3.73
C GLY A 28 -14.83 -5.76 2.23
N THR A 29 -14.33 -6.76 1.48
CA THR A 29 -14.51 -6.87 0.02
C THR A 29 -14.84 -8.30 -0.41
N THR A 30 -14.76 -8.59 -1.71
CA THR A 30 -15.00 -9.93 -2.27
C THR A 30 -13.79 -10.44 -3.04
N VAL A 31 -13.61 -11.76 -3.07
CA VAL A 31 -12.60 -12.41 -3.91
C VAL A 31 -12.73 -12.01 -5.39
N LEU A 32 -13.97 -11.88 -5.87
CA LEU A 32 -14.26 -11.42 -7.23
C LEU A 32 -13.71 -10.02 -7.47
N TYR A 33 -13.90 -9.09 -6.54
CA TYR A 33 -13.35 -7.74 -6.68
C TYR A 33 -11.83 -7.76 -6.71
N LEU A 34 -11.20 -8.53 -5.83
CA LEU A 34 -9.73 -8.67 -5.78
C LEU A 34 -9.19 -9.19 -7.12
N LYS A 35 -9.69 -10.34 -7.59
CA LYS A 35 -9.19 -11.04 -8.79
C LYS A 35 -9.61 -10.39 -10.10
N ARG A 36 -10.83 -9.85 -10.20
CA ARG A 36 -11.32 -9.28 -11.47
C ARG A 36 -10.94 -7.82 -11.62
N HIS A 37 -10.95 -7.07 -10.53
CA HIS A 37 -10.81 -5.62 -10.60
C HIS A 37 -9.46 -5.13 -10.10
N LEU A 38 -9.09 -5.55 -8.89
CA LEU A 38 -7.99 -4.90 -8.17
C LEU A 38 -6.62 -5.30 -8.70
N ILE A 39 -6.36 -6.60 -8.94
CA ILE A 39 -5.08 -7.06 -9.50
C ILE A 39 -4.81 -6.47 -10.90
N HIS A 40 -5.87 -6.15 -11.64
CA HIS A 40 -5.81 -5.54 -12.97
C HIS A 40 -5.98 -4.02 -12.95
N ARG A 41 -6.14 -3.42 -11.76
CA ARG A 41 -6.30 -1.97 -11.55
C ARG A 41 -7.46 -1.34 -12.34
N THR A 42 -8.45 -2.13 -12.74
CA THR A 42 -9.60 -1.66 -13.55
C THR A 42 -10.60 -0.85 -12.73
N ARG A 43 -10.65 -1.09 -11.41
CA ARG A 43 -11.40 -0.26 -10.45
C ARG A 43 -10.49 0.06 -9.28
N LEU A 44 -10.16 1.34 -9.14
CA LEU A 44 -9.34 1.82 -8.05
C LEU A 44 -10.16 1.83 -6.75
N PRO A 45 -9.63 1.26 -5.65
CA PRO A 45 -10.28 1.30 -4.35
C PRO A 45 -10.26 2.73 -3.79
N ARG A 46 -11.28 3.07 -2.99
CA ARG A 46 -11.28 4.32 -2.21
C ARG A 46 -10.23 4.24 -1.10
N ILE A 47 -9.85 5.40 -0.55
CA ILE A 47 -8.84 5.49 0.53
C ILE A 47 -9.19 4.60 1.73
N GLU A 48 -10.46 4.56 2.13
CA GLU A 48 -10.93 3.69 3.23
C GLU A 48 -10.66 2.20 2.93
N MET A 49 -10.94 1.76 1.71
CA MET A 49 -10.68 0.37 1.27
C MET A 49 -9.17 0.09 1.16
N ILE A 50 -8.37 1.07 0.76
CA ILE A 50 -6.90 0.94 0.78
C ILE A 50 -6.42 0.63 2.20
N GLU A 51 -6.95 1.33 3.19
CA GLU A 51 -6.56 1.13 4.60
C GLU A 51 -7.01 -0.23 5.13
N THR A 52 -8.23 -0.67 4.82
CA THR A 52 -8.69 -2.02 5.23
C THR A 52 -7.88 -3.13 4.56
N LEU A 53 -7.53 -3.00 3.27
CA LEU A 53 -6.69 -3.97 2.55
C LEU A 53 -5.29 -4.09 3.16
N VAL A 54 -4.68 -2.96 3.50
CA VAL A 54 -3.35 -2.91 4.14
C VAL A 54 -3.41 -3.51 5.54
N ASN A 55 -4.40 -3.12 6.35
CA ASN A 55 -4.55 -3.64 7.70
C ASN A 55 -4.83 -5.16 7.69
N ALA A 56 -5.73 -5.63 6.82
CA ALA A 56 -6.06 -7.05 6.69
C ALA A 56 -4.89 -7.92 6.18
N SER A 57 -3.85 -7.29 5.61
CA SER A 57 -2.65 -7.98 5.13
C SER A 57 -1.70 -8.41 6.26
N ASN A 58 -1.96 -7.98 7.51
CA ASN A 58 -1.13 -8.30 8.68
C ASN A 58 0.36 -8.02 8.48
N GLY A 59 0.67 -6.88 7.83
CA GLY A 59 2.05 -6.45 7.62
C GLY A 59 2.75 -7.06 6.41
N ALA A 60 2.04 -7.83 5.55
CA ALA A 60 2.60 -8.34 4.30
C ALA A 60 3.05 -7.20 3.36
N PHE A 61 2.39 -6.05 3.42
CA PHE A 61 2.80 -4.84 2.73
C PHE A 61 2.35 -3.58 3.46
N THR A 62 3.02 -2.46 3.20
CA THR A 62 2.67 -1.14 3.71
C THR A 62 1.72 -0.40 2.76
N LYS A 63 0.99 0.59 3.29
CA LYS A 63 0.14 1.51 2.48
C LYS A 63 0.92 2.14 1.33
N VAL A 64 2.16 2.54 1.59
CA VAL A 64 3.06 3.15 0.60
C VAL A 64 3.41 2.18 -0.52
N GLN A 65 3.77 0.94 -0.20
CA GLN A 65 4.04 -0.10 -1.21
C GLN A 65 2.80 -0.38 -2.06
N PHE A 66 1.62 -0.49 -1.42
CA PHE A 66 0.38 -0.74 -2.14
C PHE A 66 -0.02 0.40 -3.07
N ILE A 67 0.09 1.66 -2.63
CA ILE A 67 -0.17 2.84 -3.46
C ILE A 67 0.82 2.91 -4.63
N ALA A 68 2.11 2.70 -4.38
CA ALA A 68 3.11 2.69 -5.45
C ALA A 68 2.80 1.63 -6.50
N TRP A 69 2.43 0.42 -6.08
CA TRP A 69 2.01 -0.64 -6.99
C TRP A 69 0.70 -0.34 -7.73
N LEU A 70 -0.26 0.30 -7.06
CA LEU A 70 -1.60 0.61 -7.59
C LEU A 70 -1.56 1.70 -8.66
N TYR A 71 -0.68 2.70 -8.49
CA TYR A 71 -0.53 3.82 -9.42
C TYR A 71 0.70 3.70 -10.33
N GLU A 72 1.37 2.53 -10.30
CA GLU A 72 2.55 2.25 -11.12
C GLU A 72 3.67 3.29 -10.94
N LEU A 73 3.86 3.73 -9.69
CA LEU A 73 4.88 4.71 -9.32
C LEU A 73 6.24 4.03 -9.18
N ASP A 74 7.28 4.69 -9.68
CA ASP A 74 8.65 4.21 -9.56
C ASP A 74 9.27 4.50 -8.17
N ALA A 75 10.47 3.94 -7.93
CA ALA A 75 11.18 4.05 -6.66
C ALA A 75 11.59 5.50 -6.30
N SER A 76 11.57 6.44 -7.26
CA SER A 76 11.90 7.85 -6.99
C SER A 76 10.84 8.51 -6.09
N TYR A 77 9.57 8.12 -6.24
CA TYR A 77 8.46 8.60 -5.40
C TYR A 77 8.59 8.18 -3.93
N LEU A 78 9.17 7.00 -3.70
CA LEU A 78 9.37 6.45 -2.36
C LEU A 78 10.57 7.07 -1.62
N CYS A 79 11.41 7.83 -2.32
CA CYS A 79 12.59 8.47 -1.73
C CYS A 79 12.24 9.81 -1.06
N SER A 80 11.43 10.65 -1.73
CA SER A 80 11.10 12.01 -1.24
C SER A 80 10.29 12.05 0.07
N GLN A 81 9.56 10.97 0.40
CA GLN A 81 8.76 10.92 1.63
C GLN A 81 9.60 10.75 2.91
N LYS A 82 10.90 10.40 2.79
CA LYS A 82 11.80 10.36 3.96
C LYS A 82 12.36 11.72 4.36
N GLU A 83 12.44 12.67 3.43
CA GLU A 83 13.02 14.00 3.69
C GLU A 83 12.00 14.95 4.34
N ASN A 84 10.74 14.90 3.92
CA ASN A 84 9.71 15.80 4.40
C ASN A 84 9.17 15.48 5.81
N MET A 85 9.41 14.28 6.34
CA MET A 85 8.95 13.89 7.68
C MET A 85 9.85 14.40 8.82
N ILE A 86 11.03 14.95 8.50
CA ILE A 86 11.96 15.54 9.48
C ILE A 86 11.61 17.02 9.76
N VAL A 87 10.86 17.69 8.87
CA VAL A 87 10.69 19.16 8.90
C VAL A 87 9.50 19.63 9.76
N SER A 88 8.57 18.75 10.15
CA SER A 88 7.40 19.14 10.96
C SER A 88 7.65 19.22 12.48
N GLY A 89 8.89 19.00 12.95
CA GLY A 89 9.20 18.83 14.37
C GLY A 89 10.23 19.77 15.00
N GLY A 90 10.47 20.97 14.46
CA GLY A 90 11.45 21.88 15.07
C GLY A 90 11.37 23.33 14.62
N PHE A 91 10.75 24.16 15.46
CA PHE A 91 10.79 25.62 15.37
C PHE A 91 12.25 26.08 15.56
N LYS A 92 13.00 26.30 14.46
CA LYS A 92 14.32 26.92 14.53
C LYS A 92 14.12 28.42 14.71
N HIS A 93 14.31 28.91 15.93
CA HIS A 93 14.51 30.34 16.18
C HIS A 93 15.77 30.78 15.43
N ALA A 94 15.63 31.73 14.49
CA ALA A 94 16.75 32.47 13.96
C ALA A 94 17.18 33.49 15.03
N VAL A 95 18.23 33.17 15.78
CA VAL A 95 19.01 34.18 16.49
C VAL A 95 19.93 34.83 15.47
N ASN A 96 19.57 36.02 14.98
CA ASN A 96 20.52 36.88 14.29
C ASN A 96 21.45 37.51 15.33
N ALA A 97 22.75 37.48 15.00
CA ALA A 97 23.85 38.06 15.75
C ALA A 97 23.75 39.59 15.90
#